data_AF-A0A930A680-F1
#
_entry.id   AF-A0A930A680-F1
#
_cell.length_a   1.000
_cell.length_b   1.000
_cell.length_c   1.000
_cell.angle_alpha   90.00
_cell.angle_beta   90.00
_cell.angle_gamma   90.00
#
_symmetry.space_group_name_H-M   'P 1'
#
loop_
_entity.id
_entity.type
_entity.pdbx_description
1 polymer ?
#
loop_
_entity_poly.entity_id
_entity_poly.type
_entity_poly.pdbx_seq_one_letter_code
_entity_poly.pdbx_strand_id
1 'polypeptide(L)'
;MNIPPKLINSIKQSYKSVRVANIHPTGILATRVLVLIMLVPILLVVTQYIMSFISGYVSDDANKIISVGINIIDHIFIPSVLTALVGFLALWIDKDGNGIPDKLEEPPKIPMIERGNVDDKH
;
A
#
# COMPACT_ATOMS: atom_id res chain seq x y z
N MET A 1 -31.64 -19.07 5.38
CA MET A 1 -30.49 -18.77 6.28
C MET A 1 -30.80 -17.44 6.97
N ASN A 2 -31.21 -17.47 8.25
CA ASN A 2 -31.76 -16.29 8.94
C ASN A 2 -30.62 -15.49 9.56
N ILE A 3 -30.13 -14.47 8.86
CA ILE A 3 -29.09 -13.57 9.37
C ILE A 3 -29.69 -12.81 10.56
N PRO A 4 -29.13 -12.92 11.77
CA PRO A 4 -29.76 -12.38 12.96
C PRO A 4 -29.95 -10.86 12.82
N PRO A 5 -31.12 -10.31 13.16
CA PRO A 5 -31.43 -8.88 12.98
C PRO A 5 -30.47 -7.97 13.76
N LYS A 6 -29.81 -8.49 14.80
CA LYS A 6 -28.72 -7.81 15.52
C LYS A 6 -27.49 -7.53 14.64
N LEU A 7 -27.15 -8.44 13.72
CA LEU A 7 -26.00 -8.26 12.82
C LEU A 7 -26.31 -7.17 11.78
N ILE A 8 -27.52 -7.20 11.22
CA ILE A 8 -28.00 -6.20 10.26
C ILE A 8 -28.05 -4.81 10.91
N ASN A 9 -28.57 -4.71 12.14
CA ASN A 9 -28.62 -3.44 12.87
C ASN A 9 -27.23 -2.93 13.28
N SER A 10 -26.28 -3.82 13.60
CA SER A 10 -24.89 -3.44 13.90
C SER A 10 -24.17 -2.91 12.65
N ILE A 11 -24.33 -3.55 11.50
CA ILE A 11 -23.77 -3.06 10.23
C ILE A 11 -24.37 -1.68 9.89
N LYS A 12 -25.69 -1.51 10.06
CA LYS A 12 -26.38 -0.25 9.77
C LYS A 12 -25.95 0.88 10.72
N GLN A 13 -25.69 0.56 11.99
CA GLN A 13 -25.10 1.46 12.99
C GLN A 13 -23.66 1.83 12.64
N SER A 14 -22.81 0.86 12.28
CA SER A 14 -21.43 1.12 11.85
C SER A 14 -21.37 2.00 10.60
N TYR A 15 -22.23 1.78 9.60
CA TYR A 15 -22.32 2.64 8.42
C TYR A 15 -22.77 4.06 8.75
N LYS A 16 -23.76 4.23 9.65
CA LYS A 16 -24.15 5.56 10.14
C LYS A 16 -23.02 6.20 10.95
N SER A 17 -22.31 5.44 11.77
CA SER A 17 -21.21 5.94 12.60
C SER A 17 -20.00 6.36 11.76
N VAL A 18 -19.69 5.62 10.68
CA VAL A 18 -18.67 5.96 9.68
C VAL A 18 -19.06 7.18 8.84
N ARG A 19 -20.36 7.42 8.59
CA ARG A 19 -20.86 8.60 7.88
C ARG A 19 -21.02 9.84 8.78
N VAL A 20 -21.32 9.64 10.06
CA VAL A 20 -21.49 10.72 11.07
C VAL A 20 -20.16 11.15 11.65
N ALA A 21 -19.20 10.23 11.77
CA ALA A 21 -17.80 10.59 11.85
C ALA A 21 -17.42 11.20 10.50
N ASN A 22 -17.12 12.48 10.48
CA ASN A 22 -16.61 13.19 9.31
C ASN A 22 -15.18 12.67 8.99
N ILE A 23 -15.06 11.39 8.60
CA ILE A 23 -13.79 10.73 8.33
C ILE A 23 -13.20 11.40 7.10
N HIS A 24 -12.36 12.39 7.33
CA HIS A 24 -11.40 12.81 6.33
C HIS A 24 -10.47 11.62 6.14
N PRO A 25 -10.41 11.01 4.94
CA PRO A 25 -9.46 9.96 4.68
C PRO A 25 -8.07 10.58 4.78
N THR A 26 -7.50 10.59 5.99
CA THR A 26 -6.12 10.99 6.23
C THR A 26 -5.25 10.08 5.39
N GLY A 27 -4.26 10.62 4.68
CA GLY A 27 -3.41 9.86 3.76
C GLY A 27 -2.90 8.55 4.37
N ILE A 28 -2.53 8.56 5.66
CA ILE A 28 -2.08 7.39 6.43
C ILE A 28 -3.09 6.24 6.44
N LEU A 29 -4.39 6.52 6.57
CA LEU A 29 -5.44 5.48 6.60
C LEU A 29 -5.56 4.83 5.22
N ALA A 30 -5.50 5.62 4.15
CA ALA A 30 -5.49 5.11 2.78
C ALA A 30 -4.24 4.27 2.49
N THR A 31 -3.05 4.72 2.94
CA THR A 31 -1.80 3.95 2.77
C THR A 31 -1.87 2.62 3.52
N ARG A 32 -2.41 2.58 4.75
CA ARG A 32 -2.57 1.34 5.52
C ARG A 32 -3.52 0.36 4.84
N VAL A 33 -4.65 0.83 4.32
CA VAL A 33 -5.61 -0.01 3.58
C VAL A 33 -4.97 -0.55 2.30
N LEU A 34 -4.21 0.28 1.58
CA LEU A 34 -3.49 -0.15 0.37
C LEU A 34 -2.48 -1.27 0.68
N VAL A 35 -1.70 -1.12 1.76
CA VAL A 35 -0.74 -2.15 2.20
C VAL A 35 -1.46 -3.46 2.56
N LEU A 36 -2.62 -3.38 3.23
CA LEU A 36 -3.41 -4.58 3.53
C LEU A 36 -3.89 -5.29 2.26
N ILE A 37 -4.38 -4.54 1.26
CA ILE A 37 -4.80 -5.10 -0.02
C ILE A 37 -3.63 -5.78 -0.74
N MET A 38 -2.43 -5.17 -0.68
CA MET A 38 -1.22 -5.77 -1.25
C MET A 38 -0.78 -7.03 -0.49
N LEU A 39 -0.98 -7.13 0.82
CA LEU A 39 -0.63 -8.33 1.59
C LEU A 39 -1.48 -9.57 1.26
N VAL A 40 -2.73 -9.38 0.83
CA VAL A 40 -3.67 -10.47 0.50
C VAL A 40 -3.09 -11.48 -0.51
N PRO A 41 -2.59 -11.08 -1.69
CA PRO A 41 -2.04 -12.03 -2.66
C PRO A 41 -0.86 -12.85 -2.12
N ILE A 42 0.02 -12.25 -1.30
CA ILE A 42 1.13 -12.99 -0.64
C ILE A 42 0.57 -14.07 0.28
N LEU A 43 -0.40 -13.73 1.12
CA LEU A 43 -1.05 -14.66 2.04
C LEU A 43 -1.72 -15.84 1.33
N LEU A 44 -2.39 -15.58 0.20
CA LEU A 44 -3.03 -16.61 -0.62
C LEU A 44 -2.00 -17.62 -1.14
N VAL A 45 -0.90 -17.15 -1.74
CA VAL A 45 0.13 -18.05 -2.30
C VAL A 45 0.86 -18.84 -1.23
N VAL A 46 1.18 -18.24 -0.08
CA VAL A 46 1.82 -18.96 1.04
C VAL A 46 0.91 -20.09 1.55
N THR A 47 -0.39 -19.83 1.68
CA THR A 47 -1.36 -20.85 2.10
C THR A 47 -1.42 -21.99 1.07
N GLN A 48 -1.44 -21.65 -0.22
CA GLN A 48 -1.50 -22.61 -1.31
C GLN A 48 -0.22 -23.45 -1.41
N TYR A 49 0.93 -22.83 -1.19
CA TYR A 49 2.24 -23.48 -1.12
C TYR A 49 2.28 -24.50 0.03
N ILE A 50 1.86 -24.10 1.24
CA ILE A 50 1.80 -25.01 2.40
C ILE A 50 0.83 -26.17 2.15
N MET A 51 -0.36 -25.92 1.59
CA MET A 51 -1.31 -26.98 1.23
C MET A 51 -0.74 -27.96 0.20
N SER A 52 0.03 -27.47 -0.78
CA SER A 52 0.69 -28.32 -1.77
C SER A 52 1.79 -29.18 -1.14
N PHE A 53 2.50 -28.65 -0.13
CA PHE A 53 3.58 -29.34 0.55
C PHE A 53 3.06 -30.47 1.46
N ILE A 54 1.97 -30.21 2.19
CA ILE A 54 1.32 -31.22 3.06
C ILE A 54 0.70 -32.34 2.23
N SER A 55 0.19 -32.04 1.02
CA SER A 55 -0.50 -33.03 0.18
C SER A 55 0.44 -34.10 -0.42
N GLY A 56 1.77 -33.93 -0.33
CA GLY A 56 2.78 -34.96 -0.67
C GLY A 56 2.86 -35.38 -2.15
N TYR A 57 1.88 -34.99 -2.96
CA TYR A 57 1.84 -35.13 -4.41
C TYR A 57 1.49 -33.77 -5.01
N VAL A 58 2.40 -33.25 -5.83
CA VAL A 58 2.08 -32.06 -6.63
C VAL A 58 1.37 -32.55 -7.88
N SER A 59 0.03 -32.59 -7.84
CA SER A 59 -0.78 -32.79 -9.04
C SER A 59 -0.43 -31.67 -10.04
N ASP A 60 -0.34 -31.98 -11.34
CA ASP A 60 0.01 -31.01 -12.39
C ASP A 60 -0.89 -29.76 -12.36
N ASP A 61 -2.15 -29.93 -11.97
CA ASP A 61 -3.09 -28.83 -11.77
C ASP A 61 -2.71 -27.94 -10.58
N ALA A 62 -2.24 -28.51 -9.47
CA ALA A 62 -1.77 -27.75 -8.31
C ALA A 62 -0.48 -26.99 -8.63
N ASN A 63 0.45 -27.62 -9.35
CA ASN A 63 1.65 -26.97 -9.88
C ASN A 63 1.31 -25.76 -10.76
N LYS A 64 0.33 -25.91 -11.66
CA LYS A 64 -0.13 -24.83 -12.53
C LYS A 64 -0.74 -23.67 -11.74
N ILE A 65 -1.54 -23.96 -10.71
CA ILE A 65 -2.14 -22.94 -9.84
C ILE A 65 -1.07 -22.21 -9.01
N ILE A 66 -0.06 -22.92 -8.51
CA ILE A 66 1.07 -22.32 -7.78
C ILE A 66 1.90 -21.44 -8.72
N SER A 67 2.23 -21.93 -9.92
CA SER A 67 3.03 -21.20 -10.91
C SER A 67 2.34 -19.92 -11.39
N VAL A 68 1.03 -20.00 -11.69
CA VAL A 68 0.23 -18.81 -12.03
C VAL A 68 0.10 -17.86 -10.83
N GLY A 69 -0.07 -18.41 -9.62
CA GLY A 69 -0.11 -17.62 -8.39
C GLY A 69 1.17 -16.82 -8.15
N ILE A 70 2.34 -17.45 -8.30
CA ILE A 70 3.64 -16.79 -8.21
C ILE A 70 3.79 -15.72 -9.30
N ASN A 71 3.41 -16.02 -10.54
CA ASN A 71 3.51 -15.06 -11.64
C ASN A 71 2.64 -13.80 -11.42
N ILE A 72 1.47 -13.95 -10.79
CA ILE A 72 0.60 -12.83 -10.41
C ILE A 72 1.25 -11.99 -9.30
N ILE A 73 1.83 -12.62 -8.27
CA ILE A 73 2.56 -11.91 -7.21
C ILE A 73 3.70 -11.11 -7.82
N ASP A 74 4.54 -11.76 -8.63
CA ASP A 74 5.72 -11.16 -9.21
C ASP A 74 5.38 -9.93 -10.05
N HIS A 75 4.32 -9.97 -10.85
CA HIS A 75 3.89 -8.80 -11.64
C HIS A 75 3.40 -7.62 -10.80
N ILE A 76 2.86 -7.86 -9.60
CA ILE A 76 2.37 -6.81 -8.70
C ILE A 76 3.53 -6.24 -7.87
N PHE A 77 4.42 -7.13 -7.39
CA PHE A 77 5.46 -6.77 -6.42
C PHE A 77 6.78 -6.36 -7.03
N ILE A 78 7.23 -6.97 -8.14
CA ILE A 78 8.54 -6.64 -8.73
C ILE A 78 8.65 -5.15 -9.10
N PRO A 79 7.69 -4.54 -9.82
CA PRO A 79 7.78 -3.11 -10.15
C PRO A 79 7.77 -2.22 -8.89
N SER A 80 6.95 -2.58 -7.91
CA SER A 80 6.78 -1.86 -6.65
C SER A 80 8.04 -1.93 -5.78
N VAL A 81 8.61 -3.12 -5.61
CA VAL A 81 9.83 -3.38 -4.84
C VAL A 81 11.04 -2.74 -5.52
N LEU A 82 11.14 -2.84 -6.85
CA LEU A 82 12.21 -2.20 -7.61
C LEU A 82 12.15 -0.68 -7.47
N THR A 83 10.97 -0.09 -7.58
CA THR A 83 10.78 1.36 -7.43
C THR A 83 11.13 1.81 -6.01
N ALA A 84 10.75 1.04 -4.98
CA ALA A 84 11.13 1.32 -3.59
C ALA A 84 12.64 1.23 -3.37
N LEU A 85 13.30 0.19 -3.92
CA LEU A 85 14.75 0.03 -3.85
C LEU A 85 15.48 1.17 -4.56
N VAL A 86 15.07 1.52 -5.77
CA VAL A 86 15.67 2.63 -6.53
C VAL A 86 15.43 3.96 -5.83
N GLY A 87 14.22 4.20 -5.30
CA GLY A 87 13.93 5.39 -4.49
C GLY A 87 14.74 5.47 -3.21
N PHE A 88 14.95 4.33 -2.54
CA PHE A 88 15.80 4.23 -1.36
C PHE A 88 17.28 4.47 -1.69
N LEU A 89 17.79 3.90 -2.79
CA LEU A 89 19.15 4.14 -3.27
C LEU A 89 19.35 5.59 -3.73
N ALA A 90 18.32 6.20 -4.33
CA ALA A 90 18.33 7.62 -4.69
C ALA A 90 18.40 8.52 -3.45
N LEU A 91 17.87 8.05 -2.31
CA LEU A 91 18.01 8.72 -1.02
C LEU A 91 19.42 8.59 -0.45
N TRP A 92 20.29 7.70 -0.97
CA TRP A 92 21.70 7.56 -0.57
C TRP A 92 22.66 8.31 -1.51
N ILE A 93 22.16 9.04 -2.51
CA ILE A 93 23.02 9.83 -3.38
C ILE A 93 23.69 10.93 -2.54
N ASP A 94 25.01 10.88 -2.49
CA ASP A 94 25.91 11.84 -1.86
C ASP A 94 26.81 12.38 -2.98
N LYS A 95 26.54 13.61 -3.44
CA LYS A 95 27.29 14.24 -4.54
C LYS A 95 28.47 15.07 -4.07
N ASP A 96 28.39 15.61 -2.86
CA ASP A 96 29.42 16.49 -2.30
C ASP A 96 30.48 15.72 -1.48
N GLY A 97 30.24 14.43 -1.23
CA GLY A 97 31.16 13.51 -0.58
C GLY A 97 31.26 13.74 0.93
N ASN A 98 30.26 14.37 1.53
CA ASN A 98 30.28 14.75 2.95
C ASN A 98 29.81 13.62 3.89
N GLY A 99 29.34 12.49 3.32
CA GLY A 99 28.88 11.30 4.04
C GLY A 99 27.40 11.33 4.45
N ILE A 100 26.66 12.38 4.09
CA ILE A 100 25.23 12.55 4.31
C ILE A 100 24.56 12.61 2.94
N PRO A 101 23.46 11.88 2.71
CA PRO A 101 22.80 11.97 1.42
C PRO A 101 22.14 13.33 1.17
N ASP A 102 22.32 13.86 -0.04
CA ASP A 102 21.84 15.18 -0.48
C ASP A 102 20.33 15.39 -0.19
N LYS A 103 19.53 14.32 -0.29
CA LYS A 103 18.08 14.35 -0.09
C LYS A 103 17.64 14.60 1.35
N LEU A 104 18.51 14.37 2.33
CA LEU A 104 18.29 14.70 3.73
C LEU A 104 18.71 16.14 4.04
N GLU A 105 19.58 16.73 3.21
CA GLU A 105 20.06 18.10 3.36
C GLU A 105 19.20 19.12 2.63
N GLU A 106 18.49 18.70 1.58
CA GLU A 106 17.54 19.55 0.87
C GLU A 106 16.52 20.14 1.86
N PRO A 107 16.50 21.47 2.08
CA PRO A 107 15.50 22.08 2.94
C PRO A 107 14.13 21.81 2.34
N PRO A 108 13.11 21.50 3.16
CA PRO A 108 11.78 21.20 2.66
C PRO A 108 11.32 22.36 1.78
N LYS A 109 11.14 22.10 0.47
CA LYS A 109 10.54 23.06 -0.44
C LYS A 109 9.08 23.22 -0.04
N ILE A 110 8.84 24.11 0.91
CA ILE A 110 7.52 24.68 1.14
C ILE A 110 7.14 25.28 -0.22
N PRO A 111 6.00 24.90 -0.83
CA PRO A 111 5.53 25.58 -2.02
C PRO A 111 5.36 27.05 -1.63
N MET A 112 6.26 27.90 -2.12
CA MET A 112 6.12 29.34 -1.98
C MET A 112 4.83 29.70 -2.70
N ILE A 113 3.76 29.90 -1.93
CA ILE A 113 2.55 30.55 -2.43
C ILE A 113 3.03 31.93 -2.86
N GLU A 114 3.11 32.12 -4.18
CA GLU A 114 3.38 33.39 -4.83
C GLU A 114 2.35 34.39 -4.30
N ARG A 115 2.76 35.19 -3.31
CA ARG A 115 1.93 36.24 -2.73
C ARG A 115 1.88 37.35 -3.77
N GLY A 116 0.91 37.24 -4.66
CA GLY A 116 0.62 38.24 -5.67
C GLY A 116 0.52 39.63 -5.03
N ASN A 117 1.34 40.53 -5.55
CA ASN A 117 1.39 41.95 -5.26
C ASN A 117 -0.01 42.58 -5.37
N VAL A 118 -0.63 42.91 -4.22
CA VAL A 118 -1.87 43.71 -4.16
C VAL A 118 -1.59 44.93 -3.31
N ASP A 119 -0.66 45.78 -3.73
CA ASP A 119 -0.48 47.11 -3.14
C ASP A 119 0.06 48.05 -4.21
N ASP A 120 -0.77 48.43 -5.17
CA ASP A 120 -0.58 49.60 -6.04
C ASP A 120 -1.92 49.99 -6.66
N LYS A 121 -2.74 50.74 -5.91
CA LYS A 121 -3.71 51.75 -6.37
C LYS A 121 -4.60 52.19 -5.21
N HIS A 122 -4.21 53.29 -4.56
CA HIS A 122 -5.13 54.33 -4.11
C HIS A 122 -4.38 55.64 -3.91
#